data_AF-A8XZ27-F1
#
_entry.id   AF-A8XZ27-F1
#
_cell.length_a   1.000
_cell.length_b   1.000
_cell.length_c   1.000
_cell.angle_alpha   90.00
_cell.angle_beta   90.00
_cell.angle_gamma   90.00
#
_symmetry.space_group_name_H-M   'P 1'
#
loop_
_entity.id
_entity.type
_entity.pdbx_description
1 polymer ?
#
loop_
_entity_poly.entity_id
_entity_poly.type
_entity_poly.pdbx_seq_one_letter_code
_entity_poly.pdbx_strand_id
1 'polypeptide(L)'
;MTLKTFYDVRQLSTRSKIQTILVSTEKENSWSFLYRVFILDGSNNEEQLLMNSMTFKVIHLSFALFLIMDTTIKALLVFERTIATGKVETYETEKSKKSCWIYIAIINLFPVSVVYATYPNAEFSQSACFALFAPRNTEIWINMLYLATFLFALLSFITLRFLILLNNKKLKFHNFKLSTRYQIRENLTFTYLMSSVLLTGLAVVIFYGLAMIILRTS
;
A
#
# COMPACT_ATOMS: atom_id res chain seq x y z
N MET A 1 11.55 -27.44 59.34
CA MET A 1 11.94 -26.08 58.87
C MET A 1 12.44 -26.23 57.45
N THR A 2 11.53 -26.39 56.48
CA THR A 2 11.89 -26.90 55.14
C THR A 2 10.77 -26.62 54.14
N LEU A 3 11.16 -26.34 52.89
CA LEU A 3 10.38 -25.98 51.69
C LEU A 3 9.83 -24.55 51.53
N LYS A 4 9.26 -23.90 52.57
CA LYS A 4 8.65 -22.57 52.38
C LYS A 4 9.69 -21.44 52.20
N THR A 5 10.82 -21.54 52.88
CA THR A 5 11.94 -20.57 52.81
C THR A 5 12.76 -20.65 51.52
N PHE A 6 12.75 -21.77 50.81
CA PHE A 6 13.51 -21.93 49.55
C PHE A 6 12.81 -21.26 48.35
N TYR A 7 11.47 -21.18 48.38
CA TYR A 7 10.69 -20.47 47.35
C TYR A 7 10.83 -18.95 47.48
N ASP A 8 10.87 -18.44 48.70
CA ASP A 8 11.00 -16.99 48.96
C ASP A 8 12.37 -16.44 48.55
N VAL A 9 13.45 -17.14 48.87
CA VAL A 9 14.82 -16.73 48.50
C VAL A 9 15.02 -16.76 46.99
N ARG A 10 14.38 -17.71 46.29
CA ARG A 10 14.45 -17.80 44.83
C ARG A 10 13.68 -16.66 44.17
N GLN A 11 12.50 -16.25 44.68
CA GLN A 11 11.77 -15.09 44.15
C GLN A 11 12.50 -13.75 44.40
N LEU A 12 13.13 -13.59 45.57
CA LEU A 12 13.92 -12.38 45.89
C LEU A 12 15.19 -12.27 45.04
N SER A 13 15.86 -13.39 44.74
CA SER A 13 17.02 -13.41 43.83
C SER A 13 16.63 -13.05 42.39
N THR A 14 15.46 -13.49 41.91
CA THR A 14 14.98 -13.13 40.57
C THR A 14 14.58 -11.67 40.49
N ARG A 15 13.92 -11.11 41.52
CA ARG A 15 13.57 -9.67 41.57
C ARG A 15 14.80 -8.77 41.64
N SER A 16 15.80 -9.17 42.43
CA SER A 16 17.11 -8.49 42.48
C SER A 16 17.79 -8.51 41.11
N LYS A 17 17.85 -9.66 40.42
CA LYS A 17 18.41 -9.74 39.06
C LYS A 17 17.62 -8.95 38.02
N ILE A 18 16.28 -8.92 38.10
CA ILE A 18 15.44 -8.12 37.19
C ILE A 18 15.67 -6.62 37.41
N GLN A 19 15.84 -6.16 38.67
CA GLN A 19 16.17 -4.77 38.96
C GLN A 19 17.60 -4.39 38.54
N THR A 20 18.57 -5.30 38.68
CA THR A 20 19.95 -5.02 38.21
C THR A 20 20.05 -5.01 36.68
N ILE A 21 19.24 -5.80 35.98
CA ILE A 21 19.13 -5.76 34.50
C ILE A 21 18.43 -4.47 34.04
N LEU A 22 17.48 -3.93 34.82
CA LEU A 22 16.79 -2.68 34.49
C LEU A 22 17.64 -1.41 34.69
N VAL A 23 18.75 -1.48 35.45
CA VAL A 23 19.58 -0.32 35.78
C VAL A 23 20.89 -0.26 34.98
N SER A 24 21.32 -1.35 34.31
CA SER A 24 22.65 -1.39 33.65
C SER A 24 22.67 -1.40 32.12
N THR A 25 21.56 -1.17 31.42
CA THR A 25 21.56 -1.06 29.94
C THR A 25 20.87 0.21 29.46
N GLU A 26 21.29 1.34 30.03
CA GLU A 26 21.09 2.70 29.49
C GLU A 26 21.94 2.95 28.21
N LYS A 27 22.34 1.89 27.50
CA LYS A 27 23.25 1.91 26.36
C LYS A 27 22.83 0.99 25.21
N GLU A 28 21.52 0.83 24.97
CA GLU A 28 20.99 0.13 23.78
C GLU A 28 19.69 0.78 23.27
N ASN A 29 19.82 1.98 22.69
CA ASN A 29 18.66 2.68 22.09
C ASN A 29 18.15 2.05 20.78
N SER A 30 18.90 1.15 20.15
CA SER A 30 18.48 0.50 18.89
C SER A 30 17.68 -0.79 19.12
N TRP A 31 18.13 -1.63 20.07
CA TRP A 31 17.46 -2.89 20.40
C TRP A 31 16.17 -2.67 21.20
N SER A 32 16.12 -1.67 22.07
CA SER A 32 14.89 -1.30 22.79
C SER A 32 13.76 -0.82 21.86
N PHE A 33 14.07 -0.26 20.68
CA PHE A 33 13.08 0.03 19.64
C PHE A 33 12.54 -1.26 19.02
N LEU A 34 13.42 -2.20 18.67
CA LEU A 34 13.01 -3.49 18.09
C LEU A 34 12.09 -4.29 19.02
N TYR A 35 12.31 -4.28 20.34
CA TYR A 35 11.40 -4.92 21.31
C TYR A 35 10.06 -4.19 21.51
N ARG A 36 9.95 -2.92 21.10
CA ARG A 36 8.66 -2.19 21.07
C ARG A 36 7.87 -2.50 19.79
N VAL A 37 8.58 -2.82 18.71
CA VAL A 37 8.03 -3.08 17.38
C VAL A 37 7.66 -4.55 17.21
N PHE A 38 8.50 -5.45 17.72
CA PHE A 38 8.33 -6.90 17.64
C PHE A 38 8.34 -7.54 19.03
N ILE A 39 7.45 -8.50 19.23
CA ILE A 39 7.26 -9.30 20.43
C ILE A 39 7.63 -10.73 20.05
N LEU A 40 8.52 -11.35 20.82
CA LEU A 40 8.80 -12.78 20.72
C LEU A 40 7.69 -13.52 21.48
N ASP A 41 6.87 -14.27 20.76
CA ASP A 41 5.90 -15.17 21.38
C ASP A 41 6.53 -16.56 21.54
N GLY A 42 6.71 -16.97 22.79
CA GLY A 42 7.29 -18.27 23.18
C GLY A 42 6.24 -19.30 23.60
N SER A 43 4.94 -19.06 23.33
CA SER A 43 3.84 -19.91 23.78
C SER A 43 3.88 -21.35 23.23
N ASN A 44 4.46 -21.57 22.04
CA ASN A 44 4.28 -22.83 21.29
C ASN A 44 5.59 -23.45 20.78
N ASN A 45 6.66 -23.59 21.59
CA ASN A 45 7.95 -24.22 21.20
C ASN A 45 8.66 -23.68 19.92
N GLU A 46 8.05 -22.73 19.22
CA GLU A 46 8.55 -21.98 18.09
C GLU A 46 8.56 -20.52 18.52
N GLU A 47 9.74 -19.92 18.60
CA GLU A 47 9.88 -18.49 18.86
C GLU A 47 9.40 -17.74 17.61
N GLN A 48 8.16 -17.25 17.63
CA GLN A 48 7.61 -16.46 16.53
C GLN A 48 7.80 -14.97 16.82
N LEU A 49 8.44 -14.27 15.88
CA LEU A 49 8.59 -12.83 15.92
C LEU A 49 7.29 -12.17 15.42
N LEU A 50 6.49 -11.62 16.32
CA LEU A 50 5.22 -10.98 16.00
C LEU A 50 5.35 -9.46 16.08
N MET A 51 4.69 -8.70 15.23
CA MET A 51 4.60 -7.25 15.44
C MET A 51 3.64 -6.93 16.58
N ASN A 52 4.02 -5.94 17.40
CA ASN A 52 3.13 -5.34 18.37
C ASN A 52 1.85 -4.81 17.68
N SER A 53 0.69 -5.04 18.30
CA SER A 53 -0.63 -4.59 17.86
C SER A 53 -0.68 -3.15 17.33
N MET A 54 -0.04 -2.18 18.02
CA MET A 54 0.00 -0.78 17.58
C MET A 54 0.83 -0.59 16.31
N THR A 55 1.98 -1.26 16.22
CA THR A 55 2.83 -1.23 15.03
C THR A 55 2.10 -1.87 13.85
N PHE A 56 1.46 -3.02 14.07
CA PHE A 56 0.65 -3.70 13.07
C PHE A 56 -0.47 -2.79 12.55
N LYS A 57 -1.22 -2.15 13.45
CA LYS A 57 -2.27 -1.19 13.07
C LYS A 57 -1.74 -0.05 12.20
N VAL A 58 -0.65 0.61 12.60
CA VAL A 58 -0.09 1.74 11.86
C VAL A 58 0.41 1.31 10.49
N ILE A 59 1.17 0.22 10.41
CA ILE A 59 1.75 -0.25 9.14
C ILE A 59 0.65 -0.77 8.21
N HIS A 60 -0.31 -1.55 8.71
CA HIS A 60 -1.41 -2.07 7.90
C HIS A 60 -2.29 -0.95 7.34
N LEU A 61 -2.69 0.02 8.18
CA LEU A 61 -3.49 1.16 7.72
C LEU A 61 -2.71 2.04 6.72
N SER A 62 -1.42 2.24 6.96
CA SER A 62 -0.55 2.98 6.01
C SER A 62 -0.49 2.26 4.67
N PHE A 63 -0.31 0.93 4.69
CA PHE A 63 -0.29 0.11 3.48
C PHE A 63 -1.61 0.19 2.70
N ALA A 64 -2.75 0.04 3.39
CA ALA A 64 -4.07 0.17 2.78
C ALA A 64 -4.29 1.57 2.17
N LEU A 65 -3.86 2.62 2.88
CA LEU A 65 -3.94 4.00 2.39
C LEU A 65 -3.11 4.19 1.12
N PHE A 66 -1.85 3.72 1.11
CA PHE A 66 -0.97 3.81 -0.06
C PHE A 66 -1.53 3.07 -1.26
N LEU A 67 -2.11 1.88 -1.07
CA LEU A 67 -2.73 1.11 -2.13
C LEU A 67 -3.88 1.87 -2.80
N ILE A 68 -4.77 2.47 -2.00
CA ILE A 68 -5.92 3.21 -2.54
C ILE A 68 -5.45 4.52 -3.17
N MET A 69 -4.47 5.19 -2.58
CA MET A 69 -3.89 6.42 -3.13
C MET A 69 -3.24 6.16 -4.49
N ASP A 70 -2.42 5.11 -4.63
CA ASP A 70 -1.82 4.70 -5.89
C ASP A 70 -2.89 4.42 -6.97
N THR A 71 -3.95 3.68 -6.61
CA THR A 71 -5.07 3.40 -7.52
C THR A 71 -5.78 4.68 -7.96
N THR A 72 -5.99 5.61 -7.03
CA THR A 72 -6.65 6.90 -7.29
C THR A 72 -5.83 7.77 -8.23
N ILE A 73 -4.51 7.86 -8.01
CA ILE A 73 -3.58 8.59 -8.88
C ILE A 73 -3.61 8.01 -10.29
N LYS A 74 -3.54 6.69 -10.42
CA LYS A 74 -3.60 6.00 -11.73
C LYS A 74 -4.91 6.30 -12.46
N ALA A 75 -6.04 6.25 -11.78
CA ALA A 75 -7.35 6.56 -12.37
C ALA A 75 -7.43 8.01 -12.85
N LEU A 76 -6.98 8.96 -12.02
CA LEU A 76 -6.96 10.38 -12.38
C LEU A 76 -6.04 10.68 -13.56
N LEU A 77 -4.89 9.99 -13.64
CA LEU A 77 -3.97 10.07 -14.77
C LEU A 77 -4.61 9.52 -16.06
N VAL A 78 -5.25 8.34 -16.00
CA VAL A 78 -5.93 7.76 -17.17
C VAL A 78 -7.05 8.69 -17.65
N PHE A 79 -7.80 9.28 -16.73
CA PHE A 79 -8.84 10.25 -17.03
C PHE A 79 -8.26 11.51 -17.70
N GLU A 80 -7.19 12.09 -17.14
CA GLU A 80 -6.50 13.25 -17.72
C GLU A 80 -5.97 12.95 -19.13
N ARG A 81 -5.40 11.76 -19.35
CA ARG A 81 -4.95 11.33 -20.69
C ARG A 81 -6.09 11.10 -21.68
N THR A 82 -7.24 10.63 -21.19
CA THR A 82 -8.45 10.46 -22.00
C THR A 82 -8.95 11.82 -22.48
N ILE A 83 -9.03 12.80 -21.58
CA ILE A 83 -9.40 14.18 -21.92
C ILE A 83 -8.38 14.79 -22.89
N ALA A 84 -7.08 14.67 -22.62
CA ALA A 84 -6.03 15.20 -23.49
C ALA A 84 -6.09 14.60 -24.90
N THR A 85 -6.43 13.31 -25.03
CA THR A 85 -6.61 12.62 -26.32
C THR A 85 -7.88 13.09 -27.06
N GLY A 86 -8.93 13.43 -26.31
CA GLY A 86 -10.18 13.97 -26.87
C GLY A 86 -10.06 15.42 -27.33
N LYS A 87 -9.47 16.28 -26.49
CA LYS A 87 -9.42 17.75 -26.64
C LYS A 87 -8.02 18.28 -26.97
N VAL A 88 -7.28 17.61 -27.85
CA VAL A 88 -5.86 17.94 -28.16
C VAL A 88 -5.63 19.43 -28.41
N GLU A 89 -6.54 20.12 -29.12
CA GLU A 89 -6.35 21.52 -29.53
C GLU A 89 -6.69 22.57 -28.45
N THR A 90 -7.52 22.22 -27.46
CA THR A 90 -7.96 23.15 -26.39
C THR A 90 -7.45 22.76 -24.99
N TYR A 91 -6.72 21.65 -24.91
CA TYR A 91 -6.31 21.07 -23.63
C TYR A 91 -5.41 22.00 -22.79
N GLU A 92 -4.45 22.69 -23.42
CA GLU A 92 -3.52 23.57 -22.70
C GLU A 92 -4.15 24.89 -22.28
N THR A 93 -5.11 25.41 -23.05
CA THR A 93 -5.75 26.70 -22.75
C THR A 93 -6.80 26.59 -21.64
N GLU A 94 -7.36 25.40 -21.40
CA GLU A 94 -8.37 25.17 -20.35
C GLU A 94 -7.78 24.82 -18.96
N LYS A 95 -6.44 24.68 -18.82
CA LYS A 95 -5.82 24.31 -17.54
C LYS A 95 -5.87 25.44 -16.51
N SER A 96 -6.88 25.41 -15.65
CA SER A 96 -7.03 26.33 -14.51
C SER A 96 -6.29 25.83 -13.26
N LYS A 97 -5.65 26.74 -12.52
CA LYS A 97 -5.06 26.47 -11.18
C LYS A 97 -6.06 25.86 -10.19
N LYS A 98 -7.37 26.16 -10.35
CA LYS A 98 -8.44 25.57 -9.53
C LYS A 98 -8.57 24.06 -9.74
N SER A 99 -8.31 23.58 -10.95
CA SER A 99 -8.35 22.15 -11.28
C SER A 99 -7.31 21.37 -10.48
N CYS A 100 -6.07 21.89 -10.38
CA CYS A 100 -4.99 21.26 -9.62
C CYS A 100 -5.35 21.03 -8.14
N TRP A 101 -5.94 22.03 -7.47
CA TRP A 101 -6.39 21.88 -6.09
C TRP A 101 -7.48 20.83 -5.91
N ILE A 102 -8.39 20.70 -6.88
CA ILE A 102 -9.42 19.65 -6.87
C ILE A 102 -8.77 18.26 -6.99
N TYR A 103 -7.78 18.08 -7.88
CA TYR A 103 -7.04 16.81 -7.99
C TYR A 103 -6.35 16.44 -6.66
N ILE A 104 -5.67 17.40 -6.02
CA ILE A 104 -5.00 17.16 -4.73
C ILE A 104 -6.04 16.79 -3.65
N ALA A 105 -7.18 17.49 -3.61
CA ALA A 105 -8.24 17.18 -2.66
C ALA A 105 -8.78 15.77 -2.86
N ILE A 106 -9.03 15.34 -4.11
CA ILE A 106 -9.51 13.99 -4.43
C ILE A 106 -8.48 12.93 -4.01
N ILE A 107 -7.19 13.13 -4.36
CA ILE A 107 -6.11 12.17 -4.04
C ILE A 107 -5.97 11.94 -2.53
N ASN A 108 -6.33 12.90 -1.68
CA ASN A 108 -6.22 12.76 -0.24
C ASN A 108 -7.55 12.34 0.41
N LEU A 109 -8.65 13.03 0.11
CA LEU A 109 -9.94 12.80 0.76
C LEU A 109 -10.54 11.44 0.37
N PHE A 110 -10.41 11.04 -0.88
CA PHE A 110 -10.99 9.78 -1.35
C PHE A 110 -10.33 8.56 -0.68
N PRO A 111 -8.99 8.38 -0.68
CA PRO A 111 -8.38 7.25 0.02
C PRO A 111 -8.68 7.21 1.51
N VAL A 112 -8.65 8.35 2.20
CA VAL A 112 -8.99 8.40 3.63
C VAL A 112 -10.43 7.97 3.86
N SER A 113 -11.37 8.41 3.02
CA SER A 113 -12.78 8.01 3.14
C SER A 113 -13.00 6.51 2.92
N VAL A 114 -12.30 5.92 1.96
CA VAL A 114 -12.40 4.48 1.66
C VAL A 114 -11.80 3.67 2.80
N VAL A 115 -10.64 4.06 3.34
CA VAL A 115 -10.06 3.40 4.52
C VAL A 115 -11.02 3.50 5.70
N TYR A 116 -11.58 4.68 5.99
CA TYR A 116 -12.54 4.84 7.08
C TYR A 116 -13.78 3.92 6.92
N ALA A 117 -14.31 3.80 5.70
CA ALA A 117 -15.43 2.91 5.39
C ALA A 117 -15.08 1.41 5.44
N THR A 118 -13.82 1.05 5.18
CA THR A 118 -13.37 -0.36 5.13
C THR A 118 -13.07 -0.94 6.52
N TYR A 119 -12.70 -0.09 7.49
CA TYR A 119 -12.25 -0.52 8.83
C TYR A 119 -13.17 -0.14 10.01
N PRO A 120 -14.52 -0.10 9.90
CA PRO A 120 -15.37 0.36 11.00
C PRO A 120 -15.34 -0.58 12.22
N ASN A 121 -15.13 -1.89 12.00
CA ASN A 121 -15.14 -2.93 13.03
C ASN A 121 -13.79 -3.65 13.15
N ALA A 122 -12.69 -2.99 12.78
CA ALA A 122 -11.38 -3.62 12.71
C ALA A 122 -10.80 -3.88 14.10
N GLU A 123 -10.59 -5.15 14.44
CA GLU A 123 -9.91 -5.56 15.66
C GLU A 123 -8.42 -5.79 15.40
N PHE A 124 -7.58 -4.88 15.92
CA PHE A 124 -6.12 -4.96 15.85
C PHE A 124 -5.49 -5.54 17.13
N SER A 125 -6.28 -6.22 17.97
CA SER A 125 -5.85 -6.77 19.25
C SER A 125 -4.87 -7.94 19.13
N GLN A 126 -4.83 -8.58 17.95
CA GLN A 126 -3.95 -9.71 17.67
C GLN A 126 -2.61 -9.23 17.08
N SER A 127 -1.52 -9.72 17.64
CA SER A 127 -0.17 -9.54 17.09
C SER A 127 -0.03 -10.38 15.81
N ALA A 128 0.49 -9.79 14.73
CA ALA A 128 0.62 -10.44 13.44
C ALA A 128 2.08 -10.42 12.96
N CYS A 129 2.51 -11.48 12.27
CA CYS A 129 3.87 -11.58 11.72
C CYS A 129 4.07 -10.64 10.51
N PHE A 130 3.03 -10.41 9.70
CA PHE A 130 3.08 -9.56 8.52
C PHE A 130 1.95 -8.53 8.48
N ALA A 131 2.27 -7.31 8.05
CA ALA A 131 1.30 -6.24 7.83
C ALA A 131 0.34 -6.48 6.65
N LEU A 132 0.52 -7.56 5.88
CA LEU A 132 -0.39 -7.95 4.81
C LEU A 132 -1.57 -8.80 5.31
N PHE A 133 -1.49 -9.34 6.52
CA PHE A 133 -2.61 -10.06 7.11
C PHE A 133 -3.76 -9.10 7.41
N ALA A 134 -4.97 -9.50 7.02
CA ALA A 134 -6.16 -8.74 7.33
C ALA A 134 -6.48 -8.84 8.84
N PRO A 135 -6.79 -7.72 9.52
CA PRO A 135 -7.29 -7.76 10.87
C PRO A 135 -8.62 -8.50 10.94
N ARG A 136 -8.89 -9.09 12.11
CA ARG A 136 -10.09 -9.90 12.33
C ARG A 136 -11.34 -9.09 12.03
N ASN A 137 -12.37 -9.75 11.48
CA ASN A 137 -13.64 -9.16 11.06
C ASN A 137 -13.58 -8.21 9.84
N THR A 138 -12.42 -8.07 9.17
CA THR A 138 -12.27 -7.22 7.96
C THR A 138 -11.75 -7.95 6.73
N GLU A 139 -11.49 -9.26 6.83
CA GLU A 139 -10.89 -10.08 5.78
C GLU A 139 -11.63 -9.98 4.44
N ILE A 140 -12.97 -10.09 4.47
CA ILE A 140 -13.79 -10.03 3.25
C ILE A 140 -13.66 -8.64 2.58
N TRP A 141 -13.74 -7.56 3.36
CA TRP A 141 -13.69 -6.20 2.84
C TRP A 141 -12.32 -5.85 2.26
N ILE A 142 -11.25 -6.30 2.90
CA ILE A 142 -9.88 -6.08 2.45
C ILE A 142 -9.61 -6.90 1.17
N ASN A 143 -10.06 -8.15 1.10
CA ASN A 143 -9.94 -8.96 -0.10
C ASN A 143 -10.72 -8.36 -1.28
N MET A 144 -11.93 -7.84 -1.03
CA MET A 144 -12.72 -7.12 -2.04
C MET A 144 -12.01 -5.85 -2.51
N LEU A 145 -11.38 -5.11 -1.58
CA LEU A 145 -10.59 -3.93 -1.91
C LEU A 145 -9.38 -4.28 -2.79
N TYR A 146 -8.62 -5.32 -2.45
CA TYR A 146 -7.50 -5.80 -3.26
C TYR A 146 -7.97 -6.23 -4.66
N LEU A 147 -9.04 -7.01 -4.75
CA LEU A 147 -9.61 -7.43 -6.04
C LEU A 147 -10.04 -6.23 -6.88
N ALA A 148 -10.74 -5.26 -6.27
CA ALA A 148 -11.15 -4.04 -6.95
C ALA A 148 -9.95 -3.24 -7.46
N THR A 149 -8.93 -3.02 -6.63
CA THR A 149 -7.70 -2.30 -7.04
C THR A 149 -6.98 -2.99 -8.19
N PHE A 150 -6.90 -4.33 -8.17
CA PHE A 150 -6.34 -5.12 -9.26
C PHE A 150 -7.13 -4.96 -10.56
N LEU A 151 -8.47 -5.07 -10.51
CA LEU A 151 -9.34 -4.88 -11.68
C LEU A 151 -9.22 -3.46 -12.24
N PHE A 152 -9.16 -2.45 -11.38
CA PHE A 152 -8.94 -1.06 -11.79
C PHE A 152 -7.59 -0.86 -12.47
N ALA A 153 -6.51 -1.47 -11.96
CA ALA A 153 -5.20 -1.41 -12.58
C ALA A 153 -5.19 -2.08 -13.97
N LEU A 154 -5.84 -3.24 -14.11
CA LEU A 154 -6.00 -3.93 -15.38
C LEU A 154 -6.79 -3.10 -16.38
N LEU A 155 -7.94 -2.55 -15.97
CA LEU A 155 -8.78 -1.71 -16.82
C LEU A 155 -8.03 -0.45 -17.26
N SER A 156 -7.34 0.21 -16.34
CA SER A 156 -6.49 1.39 -16.62
C SER A 156 -5.42 1.08 -17.67
N PHE A 157 -4.76 -0.08 -17.56
CA PHE A 157 -3.78 -0.53 -18.54
C PHE A 157 -4.40 -0.71 -19.94
N ILE A 158 -5.56 -1.39 -20.01
CA ILE A 158 -6.29 -1.58 -21.27
C ILE A 158 -6.68 -0.23 -21.89
N THR A 159 -7.22 0.69 -21.09
CA THR A 159 -7.61 2.03 -21.56
C THR A 159 -6.41 2.80 -22.10
N LEU A 160 -5.26 2.80 -21.43
CA LEU A 160 -4.06 3.49 -21.92
C LEU A 160 -3.55 2.88 -23.24
N ARG A 161 -3.58 1.55 -23.37
CA ARG A 161 -3.24 0.87 -24.64
C ARG A 161 -4.20 1.27 -25.76
N PHE A 162 -5.49 1.35 -25.46
CA PHE A 162 -6.49 1.84 -26.41
C PHE A 162 -6.23 3.30 -26.82
N LEU A 163 -5.92 4.19 -25.86
CA LEU A 163 -5.58 5.59 -26.14
C LEU A 163 -4.33 5.74 -27.02
N ILE A 164 -3.31 4.90 -26.82
CA ILE A 164 -2.13 4.86 -27.69
C ILE A 164 -2.53 4.51 -29.13
N LEU A 165 -3.37 3.48 -29.32
CA LEU A 165 -3.86 3.09 -30.64
C LEU A 165 -4.65 4.21 -31.30
N LEU A 166 -5.54 4.88 -30.55
CA LEU A 166 -6.31 6.01 -31.05
C LEU A 166 -5.43 7.20 -31.46
N ASN A 167 -4.45 7.58 -30.63
CA ASN A 167 -3.55 8.69 -30.94
C ASN A 167 -2.67 8.38 -32.15
N ASN A 168 -2.13 7.16 -32.26
CA ASN A 168 -1.40 6.71 -33.45
C ASN A 168 -2.25 6.73 -34.71
N LYS A 169 -3.53 6.31 -34.60
CA LYS A 169 -4.49 6.39 -35.71
C LYS A 169 -4.75 7.85 -36.11
N LYS A 170 -5.05 8.74 -35.15
CA LYS A 170 -5.25 10.17 -35.39
C LYS A 170 -4.05 10.80 -36.13
N LEU A 171 -2.83 10.53 -35.68
CA LEU A 171 -1.60 11.04 -36.31
C LEU A 171 -1.42 10.59 -37.76
N LYS A 172 -1.85 9.37 -38.12
CA LYS A 172 -1.76 8.84 -39.48
C LYS A 172 -2.81 9.43 -40.42
N PHE A 173 -4.04 9.63 -39.93
CA PHE A 173 -5.17 10.02 -40.78
C PHE A 173 -5.40 11.54 -40.89
N HIS A 174 -4.90 12.34 -39.95
CA HIS A 174 -5.20 13.77 -39.90
C HIS A 174 -3.95 14.64 -40.11
N ASN A 175 -4.09 15.66 -40.95
CA ASN A 175 -3.08 16.69 -41.17
C ASN A 175 -3.21 17.80 -40.12
N PHE A 176 -2.73 17.51 -38.92
CA PHE A 176 -2.64 18.49 -37.83
C PHE A 176 -1.53 19.53 -38.07
N LYS A 177 -1.70 20.71 -37.47
CA LYS A 177 -0.63 21.72 -37.33
C LYS A 177 0.58 21.14 -36.59
N LEU A 178 1.77 21.69 -36.84
CA LEU A 178 3.03 21.18 -36.27
C LEU A 178 3.02 21.16 -34.73
N SER A 179 2.49 22.23 -34.11
CA SER A 179 2.35 22.34 -32.65
C SER A 179 1.44 21.25 -32.07
N THR A 180 0.27 21.02 -32.68
CA THR A 180 -0.65 19.94 -32.28
C THR A 180 -0.03 18.55 -32.45
N ARG A 181 0.76 18.33 -33.52
CA ARG A 181 1.49 17.05 -33.70
C ARG A 181 2.53 16.83 -32.60
N TYR A 182 3.22 17.88 -32.17
CA TYR A 182 4.17 17.80 -31.06
C TYR A 182 3.48 17.42 -29.75
N GLN A 183 2.37 18.10 -29.41
CA GLN A 183 1.56 17.79 -28.23
C GLN A 183 1.02 16.35 -28.22
N ILE A 184 0.55 15.84 -29.36
CA ILE A 184 0.12 14.43 -29.46
C ILE A 184 1.29 13.48 -29.22
N ARG A 185 2.48 13.77 -29.80
CA ARG A 185 3.66 12.92 -29.61
C ARG A 185 4.15 12.91 -28.16
N GLU A 186 4.18 14.06 -27.50
CA GLU A 186 4.52 14.16 -26.07
C GLU A 186 3.53 13.35 -25.22
N ASN A 187 2.23 13.54 -25.46
CA ASN A 187 1.18 12.79 -24.76
C ASN A 187 1.33 11.27 -24.97
N LEU A 188 1.69 10.85 -26.18
CA LEU A 188 1.87 9.46 -26.56
C LEU A 188 3.10 8.83 -25.89
N THR A 189 4.23 9.54 -25.83
CA THR A 189 5.42 9.12 -25.08
C THR A 189 5.11 8.96 -23.59
N PHE A 190 4.41 9.91 -22.99
CA PHE A 190 4.02 9.82 -21.59
C PHE A 190 3.05 8.66 -21.33
N THR A 191 2.09 8.45 -22.23
CA THR A 191 1.12 7.33 -22.13
C THR A 191 1.83 5.97 -22.25
N TYR A 192 2.87 5.85 -23.09
CA TYR A 192 3.70 4.65 -23.16
C TYR A 192 4.47 4.39 -21.86
N LEU A 193 5.11 5.41 -21.31
CA LEU A 193 5.82 5.31 -20.03
C LEU A 193 4.89 4.83 -18.93
N MET A 194 3.71 5.46 -18.80
CA MET A 194 2.70 5.11 -17.82
C MET A 194 2.20 3.67 -18.00
N SER A 195 1.94 3.26 -19.25
CA SER A 195 1.53 1.89 -19.56
C SER A 195 2.62 0.86 -19.20
N SER A 196 3.90 1.20 -19.37
CA SER A 196 5.02 0.35 -18.97
C SER A 196 5.08 0.17 -17.45
N VAL A 197 4.99 1.25 -16.68
CA VAL A 197 4.97 1.21 -15.21
C VAL A 197 3.81 0.37 -14.69
N LEU A 198 2.61 0.53 -15.27
CA LEU A 198 1.44 -0.28 -14.92
C LEU A 198 1.64 -1.76 -15.23
N LEU A 199 2.26 -2.09 -16.36
CA LEU A 199 2.57 -3.46 -16.73
C LEU A 199 3.52 -4.11 -15.72
N THR A 200 4.59 -3.41 -15.34
CA THR A 200 5.53 -3.89 -14.32
C THR A 200 4.82 -4.11 -12.99
N GLY A 201 3.97 -3.17 -12.56
CA GLY A 201 3.17 -3.32 -11.33
C GLY A 201 2.24 -4.53 -11.36
N LEU A 202 1.50 -4.74 -12.46
CA LEU A 202 0.64 -5.91 -12.64
C LEU A 202 1.45 -7.22 -12.62
N ALA A 203 2.61 -7.25 -13.28
CA ALA A 203 3.48 -8.43 -13.31
C ALA A 203 3.98 -8.80 -11.91
N VAL A 204 4.38 -7.82 -11.09
CA VAL A 204 4.80 -8.05 -9.70
C VAL A 204 3.65 -8.61 -8.86
N VAL A 205 2.44 -8.06 -8.98
CA VAL A 205 1.26 -8.54 -8.24
C VAL A 205 0.92 -9.98 -8.63
N ILE A 206 0.93 -10.30 -9.93
CA ILE A 206 0.67 -11.66 -10.42
C ILE A 206 1.76 -12.62 -9.91
N PHE A 207 3.03 -12.24 -10.01
CA PHE A 207 4.15 -13.06 -9.53
C PHE A 207 4.04 -13.36 -8.04
N TYR A 208 3.77 -12.32 -7.22
CA TYR A 208 3.58 -12.48 -5.78
C TYR A 208 2.37 -13.37 -5.47
N GLY A 209 1.25 -13.16 -6.15
CA GLY A 209 0.05 -13.99 -5.98
C GLY A 209 0.31 -15.46 -6.30
N LEU A 210 1.01 -15.75 -7.40
CA LEU A 210 1.39 -17.12 -7.77
C LEU A 210 2.34 -17.75 -6.75
N ALA A 211 3.35 -17.02 -6.29
CA ALA A 211 4.29 -17.50 -5.28
C ALA A 211 3.57 -17.90 -3.98
N MET A 212 2.63 -17.07 -3.51
CA MET A 212 1.83 -17.37 -2.32
C MET A 212 0.91 -18.58 -2.50
N ILE A 213 0.33 -18.76 -3.69
CA ILE A 213 -0.47 -19.96 -4.00
C ILE A 213 0.41 -21.21 -3.93
N ILE A 214 1.57 -21.18 -4.58
CA ILE A 214 2.51 -22.32 -4.60
C ILE A 214 2.93 -22.70 -3.18
N LEU A 215 3.35 -21.72 -2.37
CA LEU A 215 3.76 -21.93 -0.97
C LEU A 215 2.64 -22.49 -0.08
N ARG A 216 1.38 -22.18 -0.40
CA ARG A 216 0.23 -22.70 0.35
C ARG A 216 -0.13 -24.13 -0.05
N THR A 217 0.20 -24.53 -1.27
CA THR A 217 -0.11 -25.87 -1.81
C THR A 217 1.00 -26.90 -1.59
N SER A 218 2.22 -26.48 -1.27
CA SER A 218 3.37 -27.32 -0.91
C SER A 218 3.35 -27.69 0.57
#